data_AF-A0A857J8I1-F1
#
_entry.id   AF-A0A857J8I1-F1
#
_cell.length_a   1.000
_cell.length_b   1.000
_cell.length_c   1.000
_cell.angle_alpha   90.00
_cell.angle_beta   90.00
_cell.angle_gamma   90.00
#
_symmetry.space_group_name_H-M   'P 1'
#
loop_
_entity.id
_entity.type
_entity.pdbx_description
1 polymer ?
#
loop_
_entity_poly.entity_id
_entity_poly.type
_entity_poly.pdbx_seq_one_letter_code
_entity_poly.pdbx_strand_id
1 'polypeptide(L)'
;MARIEWMHNRLQNWALWAARERGGGLGFSTQSVLLRDVTGSEARESWVPVDEVEAGITDRAVSSLAEPHPELHETLVHFYIHQLSAIGIVAAGSAASVSTVHSRLANADRKLAAWLAARTERQTAAAAPLPKAPRVTGTLRRSKNGSFTT
;
A
#
# COMPACT_ATOMS: atom_id res chain seq x y z
N MET A 1 9.36 3.65 19.68
CA MET A 1 8.14 2.94 19.25
C MET A 1 8.48 2.08 18.04
N ALA A 2 8.04 0.82 18.01
CA ALA A 2 8.39 -0.11 16.93
C ALA A 2 7.69 0.29 15.61
N ARG A 3 8.49 0.42 14.55
CA ARG A 3 8.02 0.56 13.17
C ARG A 3 7.44 -0.77 12.70
N ILE A 4 6.57 -0.74 11.71
CA ILE A 4 6.08 -1.95 11.07
C ILE A 4 7.05 -2.28 9.92
N GLU A 5 7.92 -3.27 10.11
CA GLU A 5 9.03 -3.57 9.17
C GLU A 5 8.56 -3.83 7.73
N TRP A 6 7.48 -4.62 7.55
CA TRP A 6 6.94 -4.87 6.21
C TRP A 6 6.41 -3.60 5.55
N MET A 7 5.88 -2.65 6.34
CA MET A 7 5.42 -1.36 5.83
C MET A 7 6.60 -0.47 5.47
N HIS A 8 7.66 -0.50 6.28
CA HIS A 8 8.89 0.22 5.96
C HIS A 8 9.43 -0.21 4.60
N ASN A 9 9.58 -1.52 4.36
CA ASN A 9 10.05 -2.05 3.08
C ASN A 9 9.13 -1.67 1.92
N ARG A 10 7.81 -1.72 2.13
CA ARG A 10 6.82 -1.31 1.13
C ARG A 10 6.93 0.18 0.78
N LEU A 11 7.11 1.04 1.79
CA LEU A 11 7.29 2.48 1.60
C LEU A 11 8.62 2.82 0.92
N GLN A 12 9.68 2.05 1.17
CA GLN A 12 10.95 2.20 0.43
C GLN A 12 10.76 1.86 -1.06
N ASN A 13 10.06 0.77 -1.37
CA ASN A 13 9.75 0.41 -2.76
C ASN A 13 8.85 1.47 -3.44
N TRP A 14 7.86 2.00 -2.71
CA TRP A 14 7.05 3.12 -3.20
C TRP A 14 7.89 4.37 -3.47
N ALA A 15 8.85 4.70 -2.60
CA ALA A 15 9.72 5.87 -2.79
C ALA A 15 10.58 5.75 -4.06
N LEU A 16 11.14 4.55 -4.30
CA LEU A 16 11.88 4.24 -5.52
C LEU A 16 11.00 4.36 -6.77
N TRP A 17 9.78 3.84 -6.70
CA TRP A 17 8.80 3.98 -7.79
C TRP A 17 8.38 5.43 -8.02
N ALA A 18 8.08 6.19 -6.96
CA ALA A 18 7.67 7.59 -7.04
C ALA A 18 8.80 8.48 -7.60
N ALA A 19 10.06 8.20 -7.24
CA ALA A 19 11.22 8.86 -7.84
C ALA A 19 11.33 8.56 -9.34
N ARG A 20 11.05 7.32 -9.76
CA ARG A 20 11.04 6.89 -11.17
C ARG A 20 9.89 7.53 -11.97
N GLU A 21 8.68 7.55 -11.43
CA GLU A 21 7.49 8.15 -12.05
C GLU A 21 7.60 9.67 -12.17
N ARG A 22 8.07 10.36 -11.12
CA ARG A 22 8.34 11.81 -11.18
C ARG A 22 9.48 12.16 -12.11
N GLY A 23 10.39 11.23 -12.37
CA GLY A 23 11.45 11.34 -13.38
C GLY A 23 10.98 11.13 -14.82
N GLY A 24 9.67 11.15 -15.08
CA GLY A 24 9.02 10.89 -16.37
C GLY A 24 9.87 11.17 -17.61
N GLY A 25 10.26 10.10 -18.30
CA GLY A 25 10.56 10.16 -19.73
C GLY A 25 11.90 10.78 -20.17
N LEU A 26 12.86 11.04 -19.29
CA LEU A 26 14.23 11.38 -19.71
C LEU A 26 15.23 10.60 -18.86
N GLY A 27 15.61 9.43 -19.37
CA GLY A 27 16.52 8.52 -18.71
C GLY A 27 17.86 9.17 -18.38
N PHE A 28 18.14 9.34 -17.10
CA PHE A 28 19.50 9.29 -16.56
C PHE A 28 19.43 8.78 -15.12
N SER A 29 19.89 7.55 -14.92
CA SER A 29 20.40 7.09 -13.64
C SER A 29 21.62 7.94 -13.27
N THR A 30 21.42 9.05 -12.55
CA THR A 30 22.51 9.78 -11.86
C THR A 30 22.79 9.12 -10.51
N GLN A 31 23.11 7.83 -10.55
CA GLN A 31 24.09 7.26 -9.63
C GLN A 31 25.17 6.62 -10.48
N SER A 32 26.13 7.46 -10.86
CA SER A 32 27.54 7.17 -11.09
C SER A 32 27.95 5.68 -11.15
N VAL A 33 27.67 5.01 -12.28
CA VAL A 33 28.25 3.70 -12.63
C VAL A 33 29.76 3.80 -12.95
N LEU A 34 30.34 5.02 -12.95
CA LEU A 34 31.74 5.28 -13.30
C LEU A 34 32.67 5.60 -12.12
N LEU A 35 32.24 5.45 -10.86
CA LEU A 35 33.17 5.45 -9.73
C LEU A 35 33.17 4.09 -9.05
N ARG A 36 33.66 3.11 -9.83
CA ARG A 36 34.10 1.80 -9.38
C ARG A 36 35.38 1.97 -8.57
N ASP A 37 35.26 2.03 -7.24
CA ASP A 37 36.36 1.68 -6.35
C ASP A 37 36.22 0.22 -5.94
N VAL A 38 37.30 -0.52 -6.15
CA VAL A 38 37.42 -1.96 -6.02
C VAL A 38 37.79 -2.26 -4.59
N THR A 39 36.82 -2.55 -3.71
CA THR A 39 37.03 -3.41 -2.53
C THR A 39 35.70 -3.84 -1.91
N GLY A 40 35.55 -5.15 -1.70
CA GLY A 40 34.55 -5.68 -0.77
C GLY A 40 33.29 -6.23 -1.43
N SER A 41 33.27 -7.54 -1.58
CA SER A 41 32.10 -8.38 -1.82
C SER A 41 30.87 -7.93 -1.04
N GLU A 42 29.82 -7.43 -1.69
CA GLU A 42 28.45 -7.42 -1.15
C GLU A 42 27.45 -7.41 -2.30
N ALA A 43 26.55 -8.39 -2.29
CA ALA A 43 25.31 -8.51 -3.05
C ALA A 43 25.28 -7.94 -4.49
N ARG A 44 25.25 -8.84 -5.47
CA ARG A 44 24.42 -8.65 -6.67
C ARG A 44 23.06 -8.15 -6.18
N GLU A 45 22.79 -6.86 -6.34
CA GLU A 45 21.47 -6.30 -6.12
C GLU A 45 20.55 -6.94 -7.15
N SER A 46 19.98 -8.08 -6.77
CA SER A 46 18.84 -8.69 -7.43
C SER A 46 17.77 -7.60 -7.49
N TRP A 47 17.67 -6.97 -8.66
CA TRP A 47 16.62 -6.03 -9.02
C TRP A 47 15.28 -6.70 -8.73
N VAL A 48 14.70 -6.43 -7.57
CA VAL A 48 13.34 -6.88 -7.25
C VAL A 48 12.44 -5.99 -8.10
N PRO A 49 11.70 -6.54 -9.08
CA PRO A 49 10.74 -5.76 -9.84
C PRO A 49 9.77 -5.14 -8.84
N VAL A 50 9.78 -3.82 -8.71
CA VAL A 50 8.75 -3.13 -7.93
C VAL A 50 7.44 -3.38 -8.64
N ASP A 51 6.51 -4.04 -7.96
CA ASP A 51 5.17 -4.24 -8.49
C ASP A 51 4.49 -2.85 -8.61
N GLU A 52 4.38 -2.36 -9.84
CA GLU A 52 3.84 -1.04 -10.15
C GLU A 52 2.38 -0.90 -9.66
N VAL A 53 1.64 -2.00 -9.59
CA VAL A 53 0.27 -2.03 -9.05
C VAL A 53 0.32 -1.82 -7.54
N GLU A 54 1.19 -2.53 -6.83
CA GLU A 54 1.37 -2.34 -5.38
C GLU A 54 1.87 -0.94 -5.02
N ALA A 55 2.79 -0.39 -5.81
CA ALA A 55 3.33 0.95 -5.62
C ALA A 55 2.25 2.02 -5.87
N GLY A 56 1.48 1.90 -6.95
CA GLY A 56 0.35 2.81 -7.22
C GLY A 56 -0.78 2.71 -6.18
N ILE A 57 -1.01 1.52 -5.60
CA ILE A 57 -1.95 1.37 -4.48
C ILE A 57 -1.43 2.10 -3.23
N THR A 58 -0.14 1.97 -2.95
CA THR A 58 0.52 2.62 -1.81
C THR A 58 0.51 4.13 -1.96
N ASP A 59 0.72 4.63 -3.17
CA ASP A 59 0.63 6.07 -3.49
C ASP A 59 -0.76 6.65 -3.21
N ARG A 60 -1.82 5.93 -3.59
CA ARG A 60 -3.20 6.32 -3.24
C ARG A 60 -3.44 6.30 -1.74
N ALA A 61 -2.87 5.33 -1.02
CA ALA A 61 -2.98 5.25 0.43
C ALA A 61 -2.30 6.44 1.11
N VAL A 62 -1.08 6.80 0.67
CA VAL A 62 -0.33 7.96 1.16
C VAL A 62 -1.08 9.25 0.82
N SER A 63 -1.58 9.40 -0.40
CA SER A 63 -2.38 10.55 -0.83
C SER A 63 -3.66 10.70 -0.01
N SER A 64 -4.30 9.59 0.39
CA SER A 64 -5.49 9.62 1.25
C SER A 64 -5.23 10.14 2.66
N LEU A 65 -3.97 10.16 3.11
CA LEU A 65 -3.58 10.75 4.39
C LEU A 65 -3.37 12.27 4.31
N ALA A 66 -3.15 12.82 3.10
CA ALA A 66 -2.82 14.23 2.94
C ALA A 66 -3.92 15.18 3.43
N GLU A 67 -5.19 14.80 3.26
CA GLU A 67 -6.34 15.59 3.71
C GLU A 67 -6.59 15.47 5.23
N PRO A 68 -6.77 14.27 5.82
CA PRO A 68 -7.06 14.15 7.25
C PRO A 68 -5.85 14.38 8.16
N HIS A 69 -4.63 14.13 7.66
CA HIS A 69 -3.39 14.14 8.45
C HIS A 69 -2.21 14.69 7.63
N PRO A 70 -2.23 15.98 7.27
CA PRO A 70 -1.19 16.60 6.45
C PRO A 70 0.20 16.46 7.07
N GLU A 71 0.31 16.50 8.40
CA GLU A 71 1.57 16.37 9.12
C GLU A 71 2.22 14.98 8.97
N LEU A 72 1.40 13.93 8.82
CA LEU A 72 1.88 12.56 8.61
C LEU A 72 2.34 12.38 7.16
N HIS A 73 1.55 12.89 6.22
CA HIS A 73 1.90 12.89 4.80
C HIS A 73 3.20 13.65 4.53
N GLU A 74 3.32 14.86 5.06
CA GLU A 74 4.53 15.67 4.93
C GLU A 74 5.76 14.96 5.50
N THR A 75 5.63 14.33 6.67
CA THR A 75 6.73 13.59 7.30
C THR A 75 7.16 12.40 6.44
N LEU A 76 6.21 11.67 5.85
CA LEU A 76 6.52 10.55 4.93
C LEU A 76 7.24 11.04 3.67
N VAL A 77 6.78 12.13 3.07
CA VAL A 77 7.39 12.70 1.87
C VAL A 77 8.81 13.20 2.16
N HIS A 78 9.03 13.93 3.25
CA HIS A 78 10.37 14.39 3.63
C HIS A 78 11.33 13.23 3.93
N PHE A 79 10.84 12.20 4.62
CA PHE A 79 11.68 11.06 4.99
C PHE A 79 12.03 10.17 3.79
N TYR A 80 11.03 9.78 2.99
CA TYR A 80 11.21 8.78 1.93
C TYR A 80 11.55 9.37 0.56
N ILE A 81 10.95 10.51 0.18
CA ILE A 81 11.19 11.13 -1.13
C ILE A 81 12.38 12.07 -1.07
N HIS A 82 12.45 12.93 -0.06
CA HIS A 82 13.57 13.87 0.11
C HIS A 82 14.77 13.26 0.82
N GLN A 83 14.68 12.01 1.28
CA GLN A 83 15.75 11.27 1.96
C GLN A 83 16.35 12.04 3.16
N LEU A 84 15.51 12.85 3.82
CA LEU A 84 15.94 13.62 4.98
C LEU A 84 15.99 12.72 6.21
N SER A 85 17.05 12.86 6.98
CA SER A 85 17.13 12.25 8.31
C SER A 85 16.08 12.87 9.25
N ALA A 86 15.74 12.20 10.34
CA ALA A 86 14.79 12.73 11.32
C ALA A 86 15.22 14.10 11.89
N ILE A 87 16.53 14.37 11.97
CA ILE A 87 17.08 15.67 12.35
C ILE A 87 16.84 16.70 11.24
N GLY A 88 17.05 16.32 9.97
CA GLY A 88 16.77 17.20 8.82
C GLY A 88 15.30 17.62 8.74
N ILE A 89 14.37 16.73 9.08
CA ILE A 89 12.93 17.02 9.13
C ILE A 89 12.61 18.04 10.23
N VAL A 90 13.25 17.94 11.39
CA VAL A 90 13.12 18.92 12.47
C VAL A 90 13.70 20.26 12.05
N ALA A 91 14.87 20.26 11.41
CA ALA A 91 15.52 21.47 10.91
C ALA A 91 14.69 22.18 9.81
N ALA A 92 13.93 21.42 9.00
CA ALA A 92 13.00 21.95 8.02
C ALA A 92 11.73 22.58 8.64
N GLY A 93 11.53 22.47 9.95
CA GLY A 93 10.38 23.04 10.65
C GLY A 93 9.12 22.17 10.65
N SER A 94 9.14 21.00 9.99
CA SER A 94 7.98 20.11 9.92
C SER A 94 7.65 19.44 11.26
N ALA A 95 8.63 19.28 12.18
CA ALA A 95 8.43 18.65 13.48
C ALA A 95 9.22 19.33 14.60
N ALA A 96 8.69 19.30 15.83
CA ALA A 96 9.33 19.92 16.99
C ALA A 96 10.54 19.13 17.53
N SER A 97 10.59 17.82 17.31
CA SER A 97 11.67 16.96 17.80
C SER A 97 11.79 15.65 17.01
N VAL A 98 12.95 14.99 17.13
CA VAL A 98 13.22 13.69 16.49
C VAL A 98 12.25 12.61 16.98
N SER A 99 11.89 12.62 18.27
CA SER A 99 10.90 11.68 18.82
C SER A 99 9.51 11.91 18.21
N THR A 100 9.13 13.17 17.94
CA THR A 100 7.91 13.51 17.22
C THR A 100 7.91 12.92 15.80
N VAL A 101 9.03 13.01 15.07
CA VAL A 101 9.16 12.41 13.73
C VAL A 101 8.95 10.89 13.79
N HIS A 102 9.63 10.19 14.70
CA HIS A 102 9.46 8.74 14.86
C HIS A 102 8.03 8.34 15.26
N SER A 103 7.38 9.13 16.12
CA SER A 103 5.99 8.90 16.51
C SER A 103 5.03 9.08 15.33
N ARG A 104 5.22 10.12 14.52
CA ARG A 104 4.46 10.34 13.29
C ARG A 104 4.65 9.22 12.28
N LEU A 105 5.88 8.77 12.06
CA LEU A 105 6.16 7.63 11.18
C LEU A 105 5.47 6.35 11.68
N ALA A 106 5.55 6.04 12.97
CA ALA A 106 4.87 4.88 13.54
C ALA A 106 3.33 4.99 13.46
N ASN A 107 2.77 6.20 13.57
CA ASN A 107 1.33 6.43 13.41
C ASN A 107 0.89 6.28 11.94
N ALA A 108 1.70 6.82 11.02
CA ALA A 108 1.50 6.67 9.59
C ALA A 108 1.52 5.19 9.17
N ASP A 109 2.49 4.40 9.65
CA ASP A 109 2.57 2.96 9.40
C ASP A 109 1.26 2.24 9.79
N ARG A 110 0.70 2.54 10.98
CA ARG A 110 -0.55 1.93 11.45
C ARG A 110 -1.75 2.33 10.60
N LYS A 111 -1.85 3.60 10.21
CA LYS A 111 -2.96 4.09 9.38
C LYS A 111 -2.93 3.49 7.98
N LEU A 112 -1.75 3.41 7.37
CA LEU A 112 -1.57 2.75 6.07
C LEU A 112 -1.88 1.26 6.15
N ALA A 113 -1.44 0.57 7.20
CA ALA A 113 -1.74 -0.84 7.42
C ALA A 113 -3.26 -1.07 7.54
N ALA A 114 -3.95 -0.23 8.32
CA ALA A 114 -5.40 -0.29 8.47
C ALA A 114 -6.14 -0.01 7.16
N TRP A 115 -5.68 0.98 6.37
CA TRP A 115 -6.26 1.28 5.07
C TRP A 115 -6.13 0.11 4.08
N LEU A 116 -4.95 -0.52 4.04
CA LEU A 116 -4.70 -1.69 3.19
C LEU A 116 -5.55 -2.88 3.61
N ALA A 117 -5.69 -3.15 4.91
CA ALA A 117 -6.55 -4.20 5.42
C ALA A 117 -8.02 -3.97 5.02
N ALA A 118 -8.55 -2.76 5.24
CA ALA A 118 -9.91 -2.40 4.88
C ALA A 118 -10.17 -2.51 3.36
N ARG A 119 -9.16 -2.24 2.53
CA ARG A 119 -9.25 -2.44 1.08
C ARG A 119 -9.35 -3.92 0.73
N THR A 120 -8.50 -4.76 1.30
CA THR A 120 -8.53 -6.21 1.06
C THR A 120 -9.87 -6.81 1.44
N GLU A 121 -10.45 -6.39 2.57
CA GLU A 121 -11.79 -6.79 3.00
C GLU A 121 -12.88 -6.38 1.99
N ARG A 122 -12.81 -5.17 1.43
CA ARG A 122 -13.75 -4.74 0.38
C ARG A 122 -13.59 -5.56 -0.90
N GLN A 123 -12.36 -5.93 -1.25
CA GLN A 123 -12.08 -6.76 -2.42
C GLN A 123 -12.57 -8.20 -2.23
N THR A 124 -12.37 -8.79 -1.05
CA THR A 124 -12.87 -10.14 -0.75
C THR A 124 -14.39 -10.18 -0.63
N ALA A 125 -15.02 -9.14 -0.06
CA ALA A 125 -16.47 -9.00 0.00
C ALA A 125 -17.09 -8.83 -1.41
N ALA A 126 -16.42 -8.08 -2.30
CA ALA A 126 -16.88 -7.92 -3.69
C ALA A 126 -16.65 -9.19 -4.53
N ALA A 127 -15.62 -9.99 -4.21
CA ALA A 127 -15.33 -11.26 -4.88
C ALA A 127 -16.14 -12.44 -4.32
N ALA A 128 -16.83 -12.27 -3.19
CA ALA A 128 -17.68 -13.31 -2.62
C ALA A 128 -18.84 -13.61 -3.60
N PRO A 129 -18.94 -14.85 -4.12
CA PRO A 129 -19.99 -15.20 -5.06
C PRO A 129 -21.34 -15.07 -4.37
N LEU A 130 -22.26 -14.34 -5.02
CA LEU A 130 -23.66 -14.23 -4.62
C LEU A 130 -24.19 -15.62 -4.21
N PRO A 131 -24.88 -15.75 -3.06
CA PRO A 131 -25.48 -17.01 -2.66
C PRO A 131 -26.41 -17.48 -3.78
N LYS A 132 -26.11 -18.64 -4.37
CA LYS A 132 -26.90 -19.25 -5.45
C LYS A 132 -28.34 -19.37 -4.93
N ALA A 133 -29.28 -18.68 -5.59
CA ALA A 133 -30.69 -18.67 -5.20
C ALA A 133 -31.18 -20.11 -4.99
N PRO A 134 -31.95 -20.40 -3.91
CA PRO A 134 -32.47 -21.74 -3.71
C PRO A 134 -33.36 -22.08 -4.90
N ARG A 135 -32.98 -23.12 -5.65
CA ARG A 135 -33.85 -23.74 -6.65
C ARG A 135 -35.13 -24.17 -5.92
N VAL A 136 -36.21 -23.42 -6.12
CA VAL A 136 -37.54 -23.84 -5.71
C VAL A 136 -37.90 -25.03 -6.61
N THR A 137 -37.57 -26.23 -6.15
CA THR A 137 -37.97 -27.48 -6.79
C THR A 137 -39.47 -27.61 -6.56
N GLY A 138 -40.26 -27.03 -7.46
CA GLY A 138 -41.71 -27.19 -7.47
C GLY A 138 -42.06 -28.66 -7.54
N THR A 139 -42.45 -29.24 -6.41
CA THR A 139 -43.03 -30.59 -6.35
C THR A 139 -44.39 -30.54 -7.04
N LEU A 140 -44.41 -31.05 -8.27
CA LEU A 140 -45.63 -31.25 -9.06
C LEU A 140 -46.53 -32.28 -8.33
N ARG A 141 -47.40 -31.82 -7.43
CA ARG A 141 -48.39 -32.67 -6.77
C ARG A 141 -49.54 -32.95 -7.74
N ARG A 142 -49.36 -33.98 -8.57
CA ARG A 142 -50.39 -34.55 -9.44
C ARG A 142 -51.53 -35.11 -8.57
N SER A 143 -52.61 -34.36 -8.43
CA SER A 143 -53.85 -34.84 -7.82
C SER A 143 -54.50 -35.86 -8.76
N LYS A 144 -54.32 -37.15 -8.46
CA LYS A 144 -55.26 -38.19 -8.89
C LYS A 144 -56.31 -38.27 -7.78
N ASN A 145 -57.54 -37.88 -8.08
CA ASN A 145 -58.71 -38.43 -7.39
C ASN A 145 -59.82 -38.54 -8.43
N GLY A 146 -59.96 -39.76 -8.96
CA GLY A 146 -61.22 -40.19 -9.51
C GLY A 146 -62.20 -40.42 -8.37
N SER A 147 -63.48 -40.14 -8.59
CA SER A 147 -64.58 -40.81 -7.92
C SER A 147 -65.80 -40.75 -8.82
N PHE A 148 -66.09 -41.95 -9.32
CA PHE A 148 -67.33 -42.42 -9.92
C PHE A 148 -68.48 -42.22 -8.91
N THR A 149 -69.66 -41.81 -9.34
CA THR A 149 -70.95 -42.31 -8.81
C THR A 149 -72.11 -41.91 -9.72
N THR A 150 -73.05 -42.86 -9.80
CA THR A 150 -74.22 -43.09 -10.66
C THR A 150 -75.12 -41.91 -10.97
#